data_AF-A0A0Q4RV34-F1
#
_entry.id   AF-A0A0Q4RV34-F1
#
_cell.length_a   1.000
_cell.length_b   1.000
_cell.length_c   1.000
_cell.angle_alpha   90.00
_cell.angle_beta   90.00
_cell.angle_gamma   90.00
#
_symmetry.space_group_name_H-M   'P 1'
#
loop_
_entity.id
_entity.type
_entity.pdbx_description
1 polymer ?
#
loop_
_entity_poly.entity_id
_entity_poly.type
_entity_poly.pdbx_seq_one_letter_code
_entity_poly.pdbx_strand_id
1 'polypeptide(L)'
;MTLAPFADRAARLNRAVEAHLSNATATFEGGQPFGVQLEKGQTDGFGGAGGVVDGPEITVSLNVAAHAPGLAEGGQLVIDGVVYTVGVGVQPDSSGWASGLVIFRRS
;
A
#
# COMPACT_ATOMS: atom_id res chain seq x y z
N MET A 1 17.80 -30.81 -11.71
CA MET A 1 17.25 -29.73 -12.57
C MET A 1 16.82 -28.59 -11.66
N THR A 2 17.37 -27.40 -11.83
CA THR A 2 17.02 -26.22 -11.01
C THR A 2 15.81 -25.54 -11.66
N LEU A 3 14.69 -25.48 -10.93
CA LEU A 3 13.38 -25.13 -11.47
C LEU A 3 13.22 -23.66 -11.94
N ALA A 4 14.15 -22.77 -11.63
CA ALA A 4 14.09 -21.38 -12.07
C ALA A 4 15.48 -20.70 -12.01
N PRO A 5 16.37 -20.95 -13.00
CA PRO A 5 17.74 -20.44 -12.97
C PRO A 5 17.86 -18.91 -12.97
N PHE A 6 16.77 -18.19 -13.28
CA PHE A 6 16.72 -16.73 -13.32
C PHE A 6 15.82 -16.12 -12.24
N ALA A 7 15.28 -16.90 -11.31
CA ALA A 7 14.39 -16.40 -10.26
C ALA A 7 15.04 -15.30 -9.42
N ASP A 8 16.31 -15.49 -9.03
CA ASP A 8 17.05 -14.49 -8.26
C ASP A 8 17.22 -13.17 -9.02
N ARG A 9 17.42 -13.25 -10.34
CA ARG A 9 17.59 -12.07 -11.19
C ARG A 9 16.26 -11.34 -11.36
N ALA A 10 15.17 -12.07 -11.57
CA ALA A 10 13.83 -11.52 -11.64
C ALA A 10 13.42 -10.85 -10.32
N ALA A 11 13.68 -11.49 -9.18
CA ALA A 11 13.38 -10.93 -7.87
C ALA A 11 14.15 -9.61 -7.60
N ARG A 12 15.42 -9.54 -8.01
CA ARG A 12 16.22 -8.31 -7.90
C ARG A 12 15.68 -7.18 -8.78
N LEU A 13 15.31 -7.48 -10.04
CA LEU A 13 14.73 -6.50 -10.95
C LEU A 13 13.41 -5.97 -10.43
N ASN A 14 12.52 -6.85 -9.95
CA ASN A 14 11.22 -6.44 -9.43
C ASN A 14 11.38 -5.50 -8.23
N ARG A 15 12.28 -5.82 -7.28
CA ARG A 15 12.58 -4.93 -6.15
C ARG A 15 13.12 -3.57 -6.60
N ALA A 16 13.98 -3.55 -7.61
CA ALA A 16 14.56 -2.30 -8.12
C ALA A 16 13.51 -1.43 -8.82
N VAL A 17 12.63 -2.03 -9.61
CA VAL A 17 11.53 -1.33 -10.29
C VAL A 17 10.52 -0.82 -9.26
N GLU A 18 10.14 -1.64 -8.28
CA GLU A 18 9.23 -1.25 -7.20
C GLU A 18 9.78 -0.08 -6.39
N ALA A 19 11.06 -0.12 -5.99
CA ALA A 19 11.72 0.99 -5.30
C ALA A 19 11.82 2.26 -6.16
N HIS A 20 11.93 2.13 -7.49
CA HIS A 20 12.01 3.29 -8.38
C HIS A 20 10.63 3.92 -8.66
N LEU A 21 9.58 3.11 -8.68
CA LEU A 21 8.20 3.56 -8.92
C LEU A 21 7.49 3.99 -7.62
N SER A 22 8.00 3.59 -6.46
CA SER A 22 7.46 4.01 -5.17
C SER A 22 7.77 5.48 -4.88
N ASN A 23 6.80 6.19 -4.34
CA ASN A 23 6.97 7.57 -3.89
C ASN A 23 7.02 7.70 -2.35
N ALA A 24 6.77 6.60 -1.63
CA ALA A 24 6.83 6.51 -0.17
C ALA A 24 7.35 5.13 0.27
N THR A 25 7.85 5.04 1.51
CA THR A 25 8.32 3.78 2.11
C THR A 25 7.38 3.34 3.22
N ALA A 26 6.91 2.10 3.16
CA ALA A 26 6.03 1.52 4.17
C ALA A 26 6.71 0.39 4.96
N THR A 27 6.28 0.20 6.21
CA THR A 27 6.55 -1.01 7.00
C THR A 27 5.23 -1.55 7.56
N PHE A 28 5.12 -2.88 7.61
CA PHE A 28 4.00 -3.62 8.20
C PHE A 28 4.53 -4.46 9.36
N GLU A 29 3.90 -4.37 10.54
CA GLU A 29 4.27 -5.10 11.76
C GLU A 29 5.76 -5.04 12.15
N GLY A 30 6.46 -3.94 11.80
CA GLY A 30 7.91 -3.81 12.05
C GLY A 30 8.80 -4.67 11.14
N GLY A 31 8.24 -5.20 10.04
CA GLY A 31 8.95 -5.93 9.00
C GLY A 31 9.90 -5.06 8.17
N GLN A 32 10.45 -5.67 7.11
CA GLN A 32 11.37 -4.97 6.21
C GLN A 32 10.66 -3.82 5.48
N PRO A 33 11.31 -2.64 5.33
CA PRO A 33 10.74 -1.54 4.56
C PRO A 33 10.55 -1.92 3.09
N PHE A 34 9.43 -1.50 2.50
CA PHE A 34 9.10 -1.72 1.10
C PHE A 34 8.52 -0.45 0.46
N GLY A 35 8.65 -0.34 -0.87
CA GLY A 35 8.16 0.80 -1.62
C GLY A 35 6.64 0.71 -1.81
N VAL A 36 5.95 1.83 -1.63
CA VAL A 36 4.51 1.96 -1.91
C VAL A 36 4.24 3.18 -2.77
N GLN A 37 3.10 3.16 -3.46
CA GLN A 37 2.56 4.36 -4.10
C GLN A 37 1.47 4.95 -3.22
N LEU A 38 1.79 6.08 -2.58
CA LEU A 38 0.88 6.87 -1.78
C LEU A 38 0.28 7.97 -2.64
N GLU A 39 -1.03 7.97 -2.79
CA GLU A 39 -1.76 9.01 -3.49
C GLU A 39 -2.63 9.78 -2.50
N LYS A 40 -2.63 11.10 -2.63
CA LYS A 40 -3.53 11.97 -1.88
C LYS A 40 -4.57 12.46 -2.87
N GLY A 41 -5.77 11.92 -2.79
CA GLY A 41 -6.92 12.41 -3.53
C GLY A 41 -7.17 13.88 -3.19
N GLN A 42 -7.46 14.68 -4.22
CA GLN A 42 -8.08 15.98 -3.98
C GLN A 42 -9.53 15.72 -3.58
N THR A 43 -9.94 16.28 -2.45
CA THR A 43 -11.35 16.35 -2.10
C THR A 43 -12.03 17.20 -3.15
N ASP A 44 -12.72 16.60 -4.13
CA ASP A 44 -13.63 17.32 -5.01
C ASP A 44 -14.79 17.82 -4.14
N GLY A 45 -14.64 19.05 -3.64
CA GLY A 45 -15.60 19.72 -2.80
C GLY A 45 -16.87 20.06 -3.57
N PHE A 46 -17.71 19.06 -3.82
CA PHE A 46 -19.13 19.27 -4.07
C PHE A 46 -19.91 18.81 -2.83
N GLY A 47 -19.96 19.71 -1.85
CA GLY A 47 -20.81 19.57 -0.67
C GLY A 47 -22.27 19.43 -1.08
N GLY A 48 -22.80 18.22 -0.95
CA GLY A 48 -24.18 17.88 -1.26
C GLY A 48 -24.67 16.75 -0.36
N ALA A 49 -25.13 17.14 0.83
CA ALA A 49 -25.99 16.37 1.74
C ALA A 49 -25.51 14.99 2.21
N GLY A 50 -25.01 14.96 3.46
CA GLY A 50 -25.12 13.76 4.30
C GLY A 50 -23.79 13.18 4.77
N GLY A 51 -23.20 13.83 5.79
CA GLY A 51 -22.29 13.26 6.78
C GLY A 51 -21.43 12.08 6.36
N VAL A 52 -20.28 12.35 5.75
CA VAL A 52 -19.14 11.42 5.69
C VAL A 52 -17.87 12.26 5.81
N VAL A 53 -16.86 11.72 6.50
CA VAL A 53 -15.63 12.38 6.94
C VAL A 53 -14.96 13.22 5.83
N ASP A 54 -14.94 14.55 5.98
CA ASP A 54 -14.26 15.54 5.12
C ASP A 54 -12.71 15.49 5.30
N GLY A 55 -12.11 14.32 5.11
CA GLY A 55 -10.66 14.15 5.01
C GLY A 55 -10.25 14.00 3.55
N PRO A 56 -9.07 14.49 3.13
CA PRO A 56 -8.53 14.10 1.83
C PRO A 56 -8.41 12.57 1.81
N GLU A 57 -9.03 11.93 0.82
CA GLU A 57 -8.95 10.48 0.65
C GLU A 57 -7.48 10.13 0.33
N ILE A 58 -6.81 9.42 1.24
CA ILE A 58 -5.44 8.96 1.03
C ILE A 58 -5.54 7.50 0.61
N THR A 59 -5.01 7.18 -0.55
CA THR A 59 -4.97 5.81 -1.06
C THR A 59 -3.52 5.32 -1.14
N VAL A 60 -3.33 4.01 -1.01
CA VAL A 60 -2.03 3.37 -1.15
C VAL A 60 -2.12 2.16 -2.06
N SER A 61 -1.13 1.98 -2.92
CA SER A 61 -0.96 0.79 -3.74
C SER A 61 0.32 0.06 -3.31
N LEU A 62 0.20 -1.24 -3.01
CA LEU A 62 1.30 -2.08 -2.53
C LEU A 62 1.15 -3.56 -2.89
N ASN A 63 2.27 -4.29 -2.89
CA ASN A 63 2.25 -5.75 -3.00
C ASN A 63 1.98 -6.41 -1.64
N VAL A 64 0.72 -6.72 -1.37
CA VAL A 64 0.26 -7.32 -0.11
C VAL A 64 0.86 -8.71 0.09
N ALA A 65 0.87 -9.53 -0.97
CA ALA A 65 1.34 -10.91 -0.87
C ALA A 65 2.83 -11.00 -0.50
N ALA A 66 3.66 -10.07 -1.00
CA ALA A 66 5.09 -10.07 -0.74
C ALA A 66 5.49 -9.38 0.58
N HIS A 67 4.77 -8.32 0.96
CA HIS A 67 5.23 -7.40 2.00
C HIS A 67 4.32 -7.26 3.22
N ALA A 68 3.03 -7.54 3.07
CA ALA A 68 2.06 -7.42 4.14
C ALA A 68 1.07 -8.59 4.17
N PRO A 69 1.55 -9.85 4.24
CA PRO A 69 0.67 -11.01 4.26
C PRO A 69 -0.17 -10.98 5.54
N GLY A 70 -1.49 -10.84 5.40
CA GLY A 70 -2.42 -10.70 6.53
C GLY A 70 -2.86 -9.27 6.82
N LEU A 71 -2.41 -8.28 6.04
CA LEU A 71 -2.99 -6.94 6.07
C LEU A 71 -4.49 -7.03 5.73
N ALA A 72 -5.32 -6.49 6.62
CA ALA A 72 -6.76 -6.46 6.51
C ALA A 72 -7.29 -5.08 6.92
N GLU A 73 -8.60 -4.89 6.80
CA GLU A 73 -9.29 -3.70 7.32
C GLU A 73 -8.98 -3.50 8.81
N GLY A 74 -8.70 -2.26 9.20
CA GLY A 74 -8.24 -1.91 10.55
C GLY A 74 -6.75 -2.21 10.82
N GLY A 75 -6.05 -2.87 9.89
CA GLY A 75 -4.61 -3.10 9.96
C GLY A 75 -3.81 -1.81 9.90
N GLN A 76 -2.59 -1.83 10.46
CA GLN A 76 -1.73 -0.65 10.55
C GLN A 76 -0.54 -0.74 9.62
N LEU A 77 -0.26 0.36 8.92
CA LEU A 77 0.92 0.55 8.11
C LEU A 77 1.66 1.79 8.59
N VAL A 78 2.98 1.71 8.69
CA VAL A 78 3.80 2.89 8.97
C VAL A 78 4.39 3.34 7.65
N ILE A 79 3.96 4.49 7.14
CA ILE A 79 4.40 5.05 5.86
C ILE A 79 5.19 6.33 6.15
N ASP A 80 6.45 6.37 5.75
CA ASP A 80 7.41 7.46 6.02
C ASP A 80 7.44 7.87 7.51
N GLY A 81 7.32 6.89 8.41
CA GLY A 81 7.29 7.09 9.86
C GLY A 81 5.95 7.55 10.45
N VAL A 82 4.92 7.71 9.61
CA VAL A 82 3.55 8.07 10.05
C VAL A 82 2.68 6.82 10.09
N VAL A 83 1.93 6.63 11.16
CA VAL A 83 1.02 5.50 11.31
C VAL A 83 -0.30 5.78 10.56
N TYR A 84 -0.65 4.86 9.68
CA TYR A 84 -1.92 4.84 8.96
C TYR A 84 -2.70 3.57 9.30
N THR A 85 -4.03 3.69 9.27
CA THR A 85 -4.97 2.58 9.46
C THR A 85 -5.68 2.30 8.14
N VAL A 86 -5.75 1.04 7.76
CA VAL A 86 -6.50 0.60 6.57
C VAL A 86 -8.00 0.75 6.82
N GLY A 87 -8.67 1.49 5.93
CA GLY A 87 -10.06 1.86 6.07
C GLY A 87 -11.07 0.89 5.46
N VAL A 88 -10.64 0.05 4.52
CA VAL A 88 -11.49 -0.87 3.75
C VAL A 88 -10.82 -2.22 3.59
N GLY A 89 -11.61 -3.25 3.25
CA GLY A 89 -11.09 -4.58 2.94
C GLY A 89 -9.97 -4.58 1.90
N VAL A 90 -8.89 -5.29 2.22
CA VAL A 90 -7.71 -5.47 1.36
C VAL A 90 -7.99 -6.59 0.35
N GLN A 91 -8.11 -6.25 -0.92
CA GLN A 91 -8.33 -7.22 -2.01
C GLN A 91 -7.18 -7.18 -3.02
N PRO A 92 -6.15 -8.03 -2.85
CA PRO A 92 -5.09 -8.15 -3.83
C PRO A 92 -5.58 -8.87 -5.10
N ASP A 93 -5.05 -8.46 -6.24
CA ASP A 93 -5.28 -9.10 -7.53
C ASP A 93 -4.53 -10.44 -7.66
N SER A 94 -4.60 -11.07 -8.84
CA SER A 94 -3.92 -12.34 -9.12
C SER A 94 -2.39 -12.26 -9.06
N SER A 95 -1.82 -11.06 -9.07
CA SER A 95 -0.39 -10.80 -8.91
C SER A 95 0.01 -10.51 -7.46
N GLY A 96 -0.96 -10.40 -6.55
CA GLY A 96 -0.75 -10.09 -5.13
C GLY A 96 -0.74 -8.60 -4.80
N TRP A 97 -1.00 -7.73 -5.79
CA TRP A 97 -1.03 -6.28 -5.63
C TRP A 97 -2.42 -5.81 -5.22
N ALA A 98 -2.48 -4.93 -4.23
CA ALA A 98 -3.68 -4.17 -3.91
C ALA A 98 -3.45 -2.71 -4.30
N SER A 99 -4.39 -2.14 -5.05
CA SER A 99 -4.29 -0.78 -5.59
C SER A 99 -5.42 0.09 -5.06
N GLY A 100 -5.13 1.36 -4.79
CA GLY A 100 -6.15 2.33 -4.36
C GLY A 100 -6.72 2.06 -2.96
N LEU A 101 -5.93 1.48 -2.06
CA LEU A 101 -6.37 1.07 -0.74
C LEU A 101 -6.54 2.31 0.16
N VAL A 102 -7.77 2.58 0.61
CA VAL A 102 -8.05 3.76 1.44
C VAL A 102 -7.41 3.60 2.82
N ILE A 103 -6.65 4.61 3.23
CA ILE A 103 -5.97 4.66 4.51
C ILE A 103 -6.23 5.97 5.24
N PHE A 104 -6.30 5.90 6.56
CA PHE A 104 -6.51 7.04 7.44
C PHE A 104 -5.27 7.29 8.29
N ARG A 105 -4.79 8.53 8.29
CA ARG A 105 -3.70 8.93 9.18
C ARG A 105 -4.18 8.86 10.62
N ARG A 106 -3.46 8.15 11.48
CA ARG A 106 -3.70 8.15 12.92
C ARG A 106 -3.15 9.45 13.51
N SER A 107 -4.02 10.29 14.06
CA SER A 107 -3.68 11.55 14.74
C SER A 107 -3.02 11.31 16.09
#